data_AF-I6EZ29-F1
#
_entry.id   AF-I6EZ29-F1
#
_cell.length_a   1.000
_cell.length_b   1.000
_cell.length_c   1.000
_cell.angle_alpha   90.00
_cell.angle_beta   90.00
_cell.angle_gamma   90.00
#
_symmetry.space_group_name_H-M   'P 1'
#
loop_
_entity.id
_entity.type
_entity.pdbx_description
1 polymer ?
#
loop_
_entity_poly.entity_id
_entity_poly.type
_entity_poly.pdbx_seq_one_letter_code
_entity_poly.pdbx_strand_id
1 'polypeptide(L)'
;EAYEWAKKISEHLLPRTRAYAEIWLDQEKVATTDEEPILGQTYLPRKFKTTVVIPPQNDIDLHANDMNFVAIDRKRQAGGL
;
A
#
# COMPACT_ATOMS: atom_id res chain seq x y z
N GLU A 1 3.75 15.37 -2.54
CA GLU A 1 2.77 14.52 -3.24
C GLU A 1 3.10 13.03 -3.19
N ALA A 2 4.34 12.59 -3.46
CA ALA A 2 4.70 11.16 -3.42
C ALA A 2 4.38 10.47 -2.08
N TYR A 3 4.64 11.14 -0.95
CA TYR A 3 4.26 10.64 0.38
C TYR A 3 2.75 10.37 0.51
N GLU A 4 1.91 11.31 0.04
CA GLU A 4 0.45 11.15 0.08
C GLU A 4 -0.01 9.98 -0.78
N TRP A 5 0.65 9.73 -1.92
CA TRP A 5 0.38 8.56 -2.73
C TRP A 5 0.80 7.26 -2.05
N ALA A 6 1.96 7.23 -1.41
CA ALA A 6 2.39 6.08 -0.62
C ALA A 6 1.40 5.78 0.52
N LYS A 7 0.93 6.82 1.21
CA LYS A 7 -0.09 6.72 2.26
C LYS A 7 -1.41 6.16 1.71
N LYS A 8 -1.90 6.69 0.59
CA LYS A 8 -3.12 6.18 -0.07
C LYS A 8 -3.00 4.72 -0.49
N ILE A 9 -1.86 4.30 -1.03
CA ILE A 9 -1.60 2.89 -1.37
C ILE A 9 -1.65 2.03 -0.11
N SER A 10 -0.99 2.48 0.97
CA SER A 10 -1.02 1.77 2.25
C SER A 10 -2.45 1.63 2.78
N GLU A 11 -3.22 2.71 2.84
CA GLU A 11 -4.61 2.70 3.31
C GLU A 11 -5.50 1.84 2.42
N HIS A 12 -5.27 1.83 1.11
CA HIS A 12 -6.03 1.02 0.17
C HIS A 12 -5.78 -0.48 0.35
N LEU A 13 -4.56 -0.87 0.71
CA LEU A 13 -4.15 -2.27 0.90
C LEU A 13 -4.33 -2.77 2.34
N LEU A 14 -4.80 -1.93 3.27
CA LEU A 14 -5.12 -2.38 4.62
C LEU A 14 -6.28 -3.39 4.59
N PRO A 15 -6.24 -4.42 5.45
CA PRO A 15 -7.40 -5.25 5.71
C PRO A 15 -8.58 -4.38 6.12
N ARG A 16 -9.75 -4.67 5.57
CA ARG A 16 -11.03 -4.05 5.92
C ARG A 16 -11.80 -4.83 7.01
N THR A 17 -11.24 -5.95 7.48
CA THR A 17 -11.78 -6.77 8.56
C THR A 17 -11.74 -6.04 9.88
N ARG A 18 -12.66 -6.39 10.78
CA ARG A 18 -12.75 -5.76 12.12
C ARG A 18 -11.81 -6.40 13.14
N ALA A 19 -11.17 -7.51 12.79
CA ALA A 19 -10.40 -8.36 13.70
C ALA A 19 -9.36 -7.58 14.53
N TYR A 20 -8.65 -6.60 13.94
CA TYR A 20 -7.67 -5.81 14.70
C TYR A 20 -8.33 -4.98 15.81
N ALA A 21 -9.46 -4.33 15.52
CA ALA A 21 -10.16 -3.49 16.50
C ALA A 21 -10.82 -4.33 17.59
N GLU A 22 -11.38 -5.49 17.23
CA GLU A 22 -12.03 -6.40 18.19
C GLU A 22 -11.03 -7.02 19.18
N ILE A 23 -9.80 -7.33 18.73
CA ILE A 23 -8.78 -7.96 19.58
C ILE A 23 -8.01 -6.93 20.42
N TRP A 24 -7.70 -5.76 19.85
CA TRP A 24 -6.72 -4.84 20.43
C TRP A 24 -7.28 -3.48 20.87
N LEU A 25 -8.51 -3.14 20.48
CA LEU A 25 -9.13 -1.83 20.78
C LEU A 25 -10.42 -1.96 21.60
N ASP A 26 -10.64 -3.11 22.25
CA ASP A 26 -11.82 -3.42 23.07
C ASP A 26 -13.17 -3.15 22.36
N GLN A 27 -13.21 -3.24 21.02
CA GLN A 27 -14.46 -3.08 20.28
C GLN A 27 -15.31 -4.35 20.36
N GLU A 28 -16.64 -4.17 20.40
CA GLU A 28 -17.56 -5.29 20.39
C GLU A 28 -17.40 -6.14 19.13
N LYS A 29 -17.34 -7.46 19.34
CA LYS A 29 -17.36 -8.43 18.25
C LYS A 29 -18.71 -8.42 17.59
N VAL A 30 -18.76 -7.96 16.34
CA VAL A 30 -20.00 -7.96 15.57
C VAL A 30 -20.00 -9.19 14.68
N ALA A 31 -21.06 -10.00 14.74
CA ALA A 31 -21.24 -11.13 13.83
C ALA A 31 -21.65 -10.63 12.44
N THR A 32 -20.72 -10.00 11.72
CA THR A 32 -20.87 -9.59 10.32
C THR A 32 -20.03 -10.49 9.42
N THR A 33 -20.48 -10.66 8.18
CA THR A 33 -19.60 -11.20 7.13
C THR A 33 -18.57 -10.13 6.81
N ASP A 34 -17.34 -10.31 7.30
CA ASP A 34 -16.23 -9.46 6.90
C ASP A 34 -15.94 -9.68 5.40
N GLU A 35 -16.16 -8.65 4.59
CA GLU A 35 -15.81 -8.66 3.17
C GLU A 35 -14.43 -8.05 2.95
N GLU A 36 -13.51 -8.86 2.40
CA GLU A 36 -12.17 -8.44 1.98
C GLU A 36 -12.07 -8.37 0.45
N PRO A 37 -12.40 -7.23 -0.17
CA PRO A 37 -12.46 -7.13 -1.64
C PRO A 37 -11.08 -7.19 -2.31
N ILE A 38 -10.01 -6.86 -1.57
CA ILE A 38 -8.64 -6.80 -2.12
C ILE A 38 -7.83 -8.03 -1.68
N LEU A 39 -7.85 -8.35 -0.39
CA LEU A 39 -7.05 -9.44 0.16
C LEU A 39 -7.76 -10.79 0.04
N GLY A 40 -9.09 -10.81 -0.11
CA GLY A 40 -9.88 -12.03 -0.15
C GLY A 40 -9.88 -12.78 1.18
N GLN A 41 -10.56 -13.93 1.21
CA GLN A 41 -10.71 -14.74 2.43
C GLN A 41 -9.41 -15.34 2.94
N THR A 42 -8.46 -15.61 2.03
CA THR A 42 -7.18 -16.27 2.37
C THR A 42 -6.01 -15.31 2.48
N TYR A 43 -6.25 -13.99 2.34
CA TYR A 43 -5.20 -13.00 2.18
C TYR A 43 -4.24 -13.32 1.02
N LEU A 44 -3.09 -12.63 0.97
CA LEU A 44 -2.05 -12.90 0.00
C LEU A 44 -1.23 -14.14 0.37
N PRO A 45 -0.77 -14.94 -0.61
CA PRO A 45 0.05 -16.14 -0.36
C PRO A 45 1.36 -15.87 0.40
N ARG A 46 1.87 -14.63 0.33
CA ARG A 46 3.08 -14.18 1.02
C ARG A 46 3.01 -12.68 1.29
N LYS A 47 3.98 -12.17 2.07
CA LYS A 47 4.17 -10.73 2.27
C LYS A 47 4.33 -10.03 0.92
N PHE A 48 3.76 -8.84 0.82
CA PHE A 48 3.78 -8.03 -0.38
C PHE A 48 4.25 -6.62 -0.02
N LYS A 49 5.35 -6.19 -0.64
CA LYS A 49 6.02 -4.91 -0.37
C LYS A 49 5.78 -3.95 -1.54
N THR A 50 5.38 -2.73 -1.21
CA THR A 50 5.16 -1.66 -2.19
C THR A 50 6.06 -0.48 -1.92
N THR A 51 6.51 0.21 -2.98
CA THR A 51 7.29 1.44 -2.86
C THR A 51 6.80 2.53 -3.80
N VAL A 52 7.10 3.78 -3.42
CA VAL A 52 6.96 4.95 -4.28
C VAL A 52 8.35 5.59 -4.41
N VAL A 53 8.88 5.67 -5.63
CA VAL A 53 10.23 6.14 -5.93
C VAL A 53 10.18 7.51 -6.57
N ILE A 54 11.06 8.43 -6.16
CA ILE A 54 11.24 9.72 -6.83
C ILE A 54 12.61 9.73 -7.50
N PRO A 55 12.71 9.62 -8.84
CA PRO A 55 13.98 9.69 -9.53
C PRO A 55 14.75 10.99 -9.21
N PRO A 56 16.09 11.00 -9.26
CA PRO A 56 16.95 9.87 -9.57
C PRO A 56 17.29 9.00 -8.34
N GLN A 57 16.68 9.26 -7.18
CA GLN A 57 17.03 8.57 -5.94
C GLN A 57 16.36 7.20 -5.87
N ASN A 58 17.15 6.17 -5.55
CA ASN A 58 16.69 4.79 -5.31
C ASN A 58 17.17 4.30 -3.93
N ASP A 59 17.01 5.15 -2.93
CA ASP A 59 17.33 4.86 -1.53
C ASP A 59 16.43 3.77 -0.91
N ILE A 60 15.20 3.63 -1.42
CA ILE A 60 14.24 2.59 -0.99
C ILE A 60 14.50 1.19 -1.58
N ASP A 61 15.48 1.08 -2.48
CA ASP A 61 15.86 -0.15 -3.20
C ASP A 61 14.68 -0.85 -3.91
N LEU A 62 14.19 -0.24 -4.99
CA LEU A 62 12.94 -0.67 -5.65
C LEU A 62 12.99 -2.14 -6.13
N HIS A 63 14.17 -2.66 -6.47
CA HIS A 63 14.30 -4.04 -6.96
C HIS A 63 14.11 -5.09 -5.85
N ALA A 64 14.14 -4.71 -4.58
CA ALA A 64 13.88 -5.57 -3.44
C ALA A 64 12.37 -5.67 -3.06
N ASN A 65 11.48 -5.05 -3.85
CA ASN A 65 10.05 -4.91 -3.56
C ASN A 65 9.18 -5.50 -4.67
N ASP A 66 7.98 -5.96 -4.30
CA ASP A 66 7.09 -6.71 -5.20
C ASP A 66 6.39 -5.81 -6.23
N MET A 67 6.04 -4.58 -5.85
CA MET A 67 5.44 -3.59 -6.76
C MET A 67 5.96 -2.17 -6.47
N ASN A 68 6.32 -1.43 -7.52
CA ASN A 68 6.98 -0.13 -7.41
C ASN A 68 6.28 0.92 -8.27
N PHE A 69 6.03 2.10 -7.69
CA PHE A 69 5.48 3.25 -8.39
C PHE A 69 6.54 4.32 -8.54
N VAL A 70 7.05 4.52 -9.76
CA VAL A 70 8.05 5.55 -10.05
C VAL A 70 7.34 6.87 -10.39
N ALA A 71 7.55 7.90 -9.56
CA ALA A 71 6.97 9.21 -9.77
C ALA A 71 7.60 9.90 -10.99
N ILE A 72 6.75 10.39 -11.90
CA ILE A 72 7.16 11.10 -13.11
C ILE A 72 6.70 12.55 -13.02
N ASP A 73 7.65 13.48 -13.04
CA ASP A 73 7.36 14.91 -13.20
C ASP A 73 7.29 15.27 -14.68
N ARG A 74 6.15 15.78 -15.14
CA ARG A 74 5.94 16.24 -16.51
C ARG A 74 6.93 17.33 -16.94
N LYS A 75 7.36 18.21 -16.02
CA LYS A 75 8.36 19.25 -16.34
C LYS A 75 9.73 18.63 -16.62
N ARG A 76 10.07 17.55 -15.91
CA ARG A 76 11.33 16.83 -16.09
C ARG A 76 11.33 15.93 -17.33
N GLN A 77 10.16 15.41 -17.72
CA GLN A 77 10.00 14.71 -19.01
C GLN A 77 10.21 15.62 -20.22
N ALA A 78 9.84 16.91 -20.12
CA ALA A 78 9.99 17.88 -21.20
C ALA A 78 11.41 18.49 -21.31
N GLY A 79 12.36 18.10 -20.45
CA GLY A 79 13.73 18.64 -20.41
C GLY A 79 14.81 17.57 -20.24
N GLY A 80 14.55 16.33 -20.68
CA GLY A 80 15.55 15.26 -20.70
C GLY A 80 16.38 15.30 -21.98
N LEU A 81 17.39 16.17 -21.98
CA LEU A 81 18.24 16.69 -23.09
C LEU A 81 17.63 17.85 -23.88
#